data_AF-A0ABC8TYB7-F1
#
_entry.id   AF-A0ABC8TYB7-F1
#
_cell.length_a   1.000
_cell.length_b   1.000
_cell.length_c   1.000
_cell.angle_alpha   90.00
_cell.angle_beta   90.00
_cell.angle_gamma   90.00
#
_symmetry.space_group_name_H-M   'P 1'
#
loop_
_entity.id
_entity.type
_entity.pdbx_description
1 polymer ?
#
loop_
_entity_poly.entity_id
_entity_poly.type
_entity_poly.pdbx_seq_one_letter_code
_entity_poly.pdbx_strand_id
1 'polypeptide(L)'
;MGRQSSSVSIFLGFLLLSLYQSAMGRFVVEKNSLTVTSPDSIKGNHDSAIGNFGIPQYGGSMAGTVVYPKENRKGCRGFDEFGISFNSKPGALPTFVLVDRGGRYPFVNLINLLAFS
;
A
#
# COMPACT_ATOMS: atom_id res chain seq x y z
N MET A 1 -24.56 37.49 -33.64
CA MET A 1 -24.71 36.07 -33.24
C MET A 1 -23.45 35.63 -32.49
N GLY A 2 -23.46 35.55 -31.15
CA GLY A 2 -22.20 35.31 -30.42
C GLY A 2 -22.32 35.04 -28.92
N ARG A 3 -23.44 34.50 -28.44
CA ARG A 3 -23.65 34.23 -27.00
C ARG A 3 -24.21 32.83 -26.74
N GLN A 4 -23.57 31.81 -27.31
CA GLN A 4 -23.88 30.40 -27.04
C GLN A 4 -22.65 29.61 -26.52
N SER A 5 -21.42 30.00 -26.88
CA SER A 5 -20.20 29.28 -26.50
C SER A 5 -19.89 29.33 -25.00
N SER A 6 -20.21 30.44 -24.31
CA SER A 6 -19.89 30.60 -22.88
C SER A 6 -20.67 29.64 -21.98
N SER A 7 -21.98 29.49 -22.21
CA SER A 7 -22.82 28.58 -21.42
C SER A 7 -22.40 27.12 -21.61
N VAL A 8 -22.07 26.71 -22.84
CA VAL A 8 -21.60 25.34 -23.11
C VAL A 8 -20.25 25.07 -22.44
N SER A 9 -19.30 26.01 -22.49
CA SER A 9 -18.02 25.86 -21.78
C SER A 9 -18.17 25.78 -20.28
N ILE A 10 -19.11 26.53 -19.69
CA ILE A 10 -19.40 26.46 -18.25
C ILE A 10 -19.98 25.08 -17.89
N PHE A 11 -20.96 24.61 -18.66
CA PHE A 11 -21.54 23.27 -18.45
C PHE A 11 -20.50 22.16 -18.63
N LEU A 12 -19.63 22.28 -19.62
CA LEU A 12 -18.54 21.31 -19.86
C LEU A 12 -17.50 21.33 -18.73
N GLY A 13 -17.17 22.52 -18.21
CA GLY A 13 -16.29 22.67 -17.04
C GLY A 13 -16.86 22.04 -15.78
N PHE A 14 -18.16 22.25 -15.52
CA PHE A 14 -18.87 21.59 -14.41
C PHE A 14 -18.91 20.06 -14.57
N LEU A 15 -19.16 19.57 -15.78
CA LEU A 15 -19.16 18.13 -16.07
C LEU A 15 -17.77 17.50 -15.79
N LEU A 16 -16.70 18.15 -16.24
CA LEU A 16 -15.33 17.70 -15.98
C LEU A 16 -14.96 17.72 -14.49
N LEU A 17 -15.44 18.71 -13.73
CA LEU A 17 -15.25 18.77 -12.28
C LEU A 17 -15.99 17.64 -11.55
N SER A 18 -17.21 17.31 -12.00
CA SER A 18 -18.02 16.25 -11.39
C SER A 18 -17.46 14.84 -11.62
N LEU A 19 -16.67 14.64 -12.68
CA LEU A 19 -15.97 13.39 -12.97
C LEU A 19 -14.65 13.25 -12.18
N TYR A 20 -14.21 14.31 -11.48
CA TYR A 20 -13.04 14.27 -10.61
C TYR A 20 -13.40 13.58 -9.29
N GLN A 21 -13.66 12.28 -9.38
CA GLN A 21 -13.97 11.46 -8.21
C GLN A 21 -12.67 11.25 -7.42
N SER A 22 -12.50 12.02 -6.35
CA SER A 22 -11.44 11.77 -5.37
C SER A 22 -11.77 10.46 -4.67
N ALA A 23 -11.13 9.36 -5.10
CA ALA A 23 -11.24 8.07 -4.44
C ALA A 23 -10.55 8.14 -3.08
N MET A 24 -11.28 8.64 -2.07
CA MET A 24 -10.87 8.58 -0.68
C MET A 24 -11.10 7.16 -0.18
N GLY A 25 -10.09 6.30 -0.31
CA GLY A 25 -10.08 5.00 0.36
C GLY A 25 -10.04 5.21 1.87
N ARG A 26 -11.09 4.80 2.59
CA ARG A 26 -11.05 4.69 4.05
C ARG A 26 -10.31 3.41 4.41
N PHE A 27 -9.06 3.56 4.84
CA PHE A 27 -8.32 2.49 5.48
C PHE A 27 -8.91 2.29 6.87
N VAL A 28 -9.66 1.21 7.07
CA VAL A 28 -10.05 0.77 8.41
C VAL A 28 -8.83 0.06 8.97
N VAL A 29 -8.13 0.76 9.86
CA VAL A 29 -6.96 0.22 10.55
C VAL A 29 -7.46 -0.57 11.75
N GLU A 30 -7.23 -1.88 11.73
CA GLU A 30 -7.38 -2.70 12.92
C GLU A 30 -6.07 -2.65 13.71
N LYS A 31 -6.19 -2.38 15.02
CA LYS A 31 -5.07 -2.52 15.94
C LYS A 31 -4.83 -4.01 16.13
N ASN A 32 -3.69 -4.50 15.64
CA ASN A 32 -3.24 -5.86 15.90
C ASN A 32 -1.76 -5.81 16.29
N SER A 33 -1.25 -6.91 16.81
CA SER A 33 0.14 -6.99 17.25
C SER A 33 1.03 -7.69 16.22
N LEU A 34 2.18 -7.09 15.94
CA LEU A 34 3.29 -7.72 15.24
C LEU A 34 4.27 -8.30 16.25
N THR A 35 4.55 -9.60 16.15
CA THR A 35 5.61 -10.20 16.96
C THR A 35 6.89 -10.36 16.14
N VAL A 36 7.97 -9.73 16.61
CA VAL A 36 9.33 -9.94 16.07
C VAL A 36 9.95 -11.11 16.81
N THR A 37 10.28 -12.17 16.10
CA THR A 37 10.85 -13.40 16.67
C THR A 37 12.38 -13.36 16.75
N SER A 38 13.03 -12.67 15.80
CA SER A 38 14.48 -12.55 15.68
C SER A 38 14.87 -11.26 14.94
N PRO A 39 16.06 -10.68 15.20
CA PRO A 39 17.07 -11.03 16.20
C PRO A 39 16.69 -10.60 17.63
N ASP A 40 17.36 -11.15 18.66
CA ASP A 40 17.03 -10.91 20.08
C ASP A 40 17.05 -9.42 20.48
N SER A 41 17.79 -8.58 19.75
CA SER A 41 17.87 -7.14 20.01
C SER A 41 16.57 -6.38 19.83
N ILE A 42 15.66 -6.87 18.98
CA ILE A 42 14.37 -6.23 18.66
C ILE A 42 13.18 -7.17 18.88
N LYS A 43 13.45 -8.35 19.47
CA LYS A 43 12.46 -9.37 19.77
C LYS A 43 11.43 -8.83 20.74
N GLY A 44 10.16 -9.06 20.44
CA GLY A 44 9.05 -8.55 21.25
C GLY A 44 7.78 -8.40 20.45
N ASN A 45 6.72 -8.04 21.17
CA ASN A 45 5.44 -7.70 20.56
C ASN A 45 5.37 -6.18 20.36
N HIS A 46 5.03 -5.76 19.16
CA HIS A 46 4.93 -4.37 18.74
C HIS A 46 3.52 -4.08 18.26
N ASP A 47 3.01 -2.89 18.57
CA ASP A 47 1.71 -2.47 18.06
C ASP A 47 1.81 -2.25 16.55
N SER A 48 0.77 -2.65 15.82
CA SER A 48 0.74 -2.53 14.37
C SER A 48 -0.65 -2.22 13.85
N ALA A 49 -0.65 -1.42 12.79
CA ALA A 49 -1.84 -1.11 12.01
C ALA A 49 -1.96 -2.13 10.88
N ILE A 50 -2.95 -3.01 10.94
CA ILE A 50 -3.23 -3.93 9.84
C ILE A 50 -4.38 -3.38 9.02
N GLY A 51 -4.14 -3.21 7.71
CA GLY A 51 -5.20 -2.89 6.77
C GLY A 51 -6.10 -4.10 6.55
N ASN A 52 -7.40 -3.87 6.46
CA ASN A 52 -8.41 -4.90 6.18
C ASN A 52 -8.40 -5.43 4.73
N PHE A 53 -7.29 -5.28 4.01
CA PHE A 53 -7.13 -5.70 2.61
C PHE A 53 -6.07 -6.80 2.53
N GLY A 54 -6.36 -7.87 1.77
CA GLY A 54 -5.42 -8.99 1.59
C GLY A 54 -5.32 -9.96 2.78
N ILE A 55 -6.07 -9.71 3.87
CA ILE A 55 -6.22 -10.64 4.98
C ILE A 55 -7.37 -11.62 4.70
N PRO A 56 -7.23 -12.94 5.00
CA PRO A 56 -8.35 -13.86 4.92
C PRO A 56 -9.46 -13.44 5.90
N GLN A 57 -10.73 -13.74 5.56
CA GLN A 57 -11.89 -13.44 6.44
C GLN A 57 -11.95 -14.31 7.71
N TYR A 58 -10.97 -15.19 7.90
CA TYR A 58 -10.80 -15.98 9.12
C TYR A 58 -9.53 -15.52 9.82
N GLY A 59 -9.56 -15.50 11.16
CA GLY A 59 -8.39 -15.14 11.96
C GLY A 59 -7.23 -16.13 11.75
N GLY A 60 -6.02 -15.60 11.67
CA GLY A 60 -4.80 -16.40 11.50
C GLY A 60 -3.54 -15.57 11.77
N SER A 61 -2.39 -16.25 11.85
CA SER A 61 -1.08 -15.62 11.97
C SER A 61 -0.18 -16.11 10.84
N MET A 62 0.63 -15.20 10.28
CA MET A 62 1.60 -15.50 9.23
C MET A 62 3.00 -15.15 9.72
N ALA A 63 3.89 -16.14 9.77
CA ALA A 63 5.30 -15.95 10.05
C ALA A 63 6.09 -15.85 8.74
N GLY A 64 7.06 -14.96 8.68
CA GLY A 64 7.81 -14.65 7.48
C GLY A 64 9.11 -13.91 7.78
N THR A 65 9.89 -13.66 6.73
CA THR A 65 11.15 -12.91 6.82
C THR A 65 10.94 -11.49 6.32
N VAL A 66 11.62 -10.51 6.93
CA VAL A 66 11.49 -9.10 6.54
C VAL A 66 12.67 -8.70 5.66
N VAL A 67 12.40 -8.09 4.52
CA VAL A 67 13.41 -7.57 3.59
C VAL A 67 13.16 -6.08 3.34
N TYR A 68 14.21 -5.28 3.49
CA TYR A 68 14.20 -3.88 3.11
C TYR A 68 14.88 -3.70 1.75
N PRO A 69 14.17 -3.23 0.71
CA PRO A 69 14.71 -3.14 -0.63
C PRO A 69 15.71 -1.99 -0.75
N LYS A 70 16.82 -2.21 -1.48
CA LYS A 70 17.85 -1.18 -1.69
C LYS A 70 17.34 -0.03 -2.54
N GLU A 71 16.58 -0.36 -3.59
CA GLU A 71 15.94 0.56 -4.52
C GLU A 71 14.43 0.61 -4.29
N ASN A 72 13.78 1.70 -4.70
CA ASN A 72 12.33 1.90 -4.51
C ASN A 72 11.85 1.71 -3.06
N ARG A 73 12.63 2.17 -2.08
CA ARG A 73 12.32 2.09 -0.65
C ARG A 73 10.95 2.63 -0.26
N LYS A 74 10.41 3.56 -1.05
CA LYS A 74 9.11 4.20 -0.83
C LYS A 74 7.94 3.48 -1.51
N GLY A 75 8.22 2.44 -2.30
CA GLY A 75 7.19 1.67 -3.03
C GLY A 75 6.38 2.48 -4.05
N CYS A 76 6.93 3.59 -4.57
CA CYS A 76 6.19 4.49 -5.47
C CYS A 76 6.19 4.04 -6.93
N ARG A 77 7.09 3.14 -7.31
CA ARG A 77 7.18 2.53 -8.64
C ARG A 77 7.02 1.01 -8.55
N GLY A 78 6.80 0.33 -9.67
CA GLY A 78 6.78 -1.14 -9.70
C GLY A 78 8.15 -1.70 -9.31
N PHE A 79 8.21 -2.79 -8.54
CA PHE A 79 9.49 -3.42 -8.17
C PHE A 79 10.12 -4.20 -9.34
N ASP A 80 9.29 -4.58 -10.31
CA ASP A 80 9.66 -5.18 -11.60
C ASP A 80 10.51 -4.24 -12.47
N GLU A 81 10.25 -2.93 -12.43
CA GLU A 81 11.06 -1.92 -13.12
C GLU A 81 12.53 -1.91 -12.65
N PHE A 82 12.79 -2.40 -11.44
CA PHE A 82 14.12 -2.49 -10.84
C PHE A 82 14.70 -3.90 -10.90
N GLY A 83 14.00 -4.85 -11.55
CA GLY A 83 14.40 -6.26 -11.59
C GLY A 83 14.35 -6.96 -10.22
N ILE A 84 13.57 -6.43 -9.27
CA ILE A 84 13.47 -6.97 -7.91
C ILE A 84 12.24 -7.89 -7.83
N SER A 85 12.48 -9.15 -7.45
CA SER A 85 11.42 -10.14 -7.19
C SER A 85 11.50 -10.62 -5.75
N PHE A 86 10.36 -10.60 -5.06
CA PHE A 86 10.22 -11.10 -3.67
C PHE A 86 9.61 -12.51 -3.62
N ASN A 87 9.66 -13.25 -4.72
CA ASN A 87 9.16 -14.61 -4.77
C ASN A 87 9.98 -15.50 -3.84
N SER A 88 9.31 -16.03 -2.82
CA SER A 88 9.90 -16.97 -1.88
C SER A 88 10.04 -18.33 -2.55
N LYS A 89 11.12 -19.05 -2.25
CA LYS A 89 11.31 -20.42 -2.77
C LYS A 89 10.22 -21.34 -2.18
N PRO A 90 9.77 -22.37 -2.92
CA PRO A 90 8.87 -23.37 -2.35
C PRO A 90 9.48 -23.98 -1.08
N GLY A 91 8.72 -23.95 0.03
CA GLY A 91 9.17 -24.41 1.34
C GLY A 91 9.95 -23.38 2.19
N ALA A 92 10.20 -22.18 1.66
CA ALA A 92 10.75 -21.07 2.44
C ALA A 92 9.64 -20.24 3.09
N LEU A 93 10.01 -19.51 4.15
CA LEU A 93 9.12 -18.53 4.78
C LEU A 93 8.74 -17.43 3.77
N PRO A 94 7.49 -16.92 3.80
CA PRO A 94 7.09 -15.80 2.97
C PRO A 94 7.93 -14.56 3.27
N THR A 95 8.13 -13.73 2.26
CA THR A 95 8.92 -12.50 2.37
C THR A 95 8.00 -11.29 2.57
N PHE A 96 8.12 -10.63 3.71
CA PHE A 96 7.53 -9.34 4.01
C PHE A 96 8.46 -8.22 3.56
N VAL A 97 7.96 -7.27 2.77
CA VAL A 97 8.76 -6.13 2.28
C VAL A 97 8.50 -4.92 3.17
N LEU A 98 9.57 -4.39 3.77
CA LEU A 98 9.49 -3.15 4.54
C LEU A 98 9.71 -1.95 3.62
N VAL A 99 8.82 -0.96 3.66
CA VAL A 99 8.93 0.27 2.88
C VAL A 99 8.78 1.51 3.75
N ASP A 100 9.45 2.57 3.32
CA ASP A 100 9.39 3.87 3.97
C ASP A 100 8.14 4.61 3.57
N ARG A 101 7.51 5.21 4.57
CA ARG A 101 6.41 6.15 4.34
C ARG A 101 6.92 7.43 3.66
N GLY A 102 6.31 7.77 2.53
CA GLY A 102 6.39 9.10 1.93
C GLY A 102 6.99 9.13 0.52
N GLY A 103 6.11 9.27 -0.47
CA GLY A 103 6.47 9.58 -1.85
C GLY A 103 5.28 10.19 -2.61
N ARG A 104 5.47 10.54 -3.89
CA ARG A 104 4.36 11.02 -4.73
C ARG A 104 3.44 9.83 -4.99
N TYR A 105 2.21 9.90 -4.48
CA TYR A 105 1.12 8.91 -4.53
C TYR A 105 1.19 7.76 -3.51
N PRO A 106 0.05 7.44 -2.85
CA PRO A 106 -0.06 6.27 -1.98
C PRO A 106 -0.17 4.99 -2.83
N PHE A 107 0.68 4.00 -2.51
CA PHE A 107 0.42 2.56 -2.69
C PHE A 107 -0.23 2.13 -4.02
N VAL A 108 0.57 1.96 -5.08
CA VAL A 108 0.07 1.51 -6.40
C VAL A 108 0.15 -0.02 -6.59
N ASN A 109 0.45 -0.82 -5.55
CA ASN A 109 0.35 -2.28 -5.65
C ASN A 109 -0.15 -2.91 -4.34
N LEU A 110 -1.44 -3.24 -4.31
CA LEU A 110 -2.23 -3.68 -3.15
C LEU A 110 -2.01 -5.15 -2.75
N ILE A 111 -0.86 -5.78 -2.95
CA ILE A 111 -0.78 -7.24 -2.69
C ILE A 111 0.19 -7.70 -1.60
N ASN A 112 1.22 -6.97 -1.17
CA ASN A 112 2.17 -7.57 -0.20
C ASN A 112 2.87 -6.61 0.76
N LEU A 113 2.20 -5.55 1.19
CA LEU A 113 2.85 -4.57 2.04
C LEU A 113 2.06 -4.32 3.31
N LEU A 114 2.43 -5.09 4.34
CA LEU A 114 2.18 -4.74 5.73
C LEU A 114 2.93 -3.42 6.00
N ALA A 115 2.21 -2.31 5.89
CA ALA A 115 2.71 -1.02 6.31
C ALA A 115 2.70 -1.00 7.85
N PHE A 116 3.83 -1.31 8.46
CA PHE A 116 4.05 -1.02 9.87
C PHE A 116 4.14 0.49 10.04
N SER A 117 3.15 1.06 10.74
CA SER A 117 3.15 2.48 11.13
C SER A 117 4.10 2.73 12.29
#